data_AF-A0A815M6G4-F1
#
_entry.id   AF-A0A815M6G4-F1
#
_cell.length_a   1.000
_cell.length_b   1.000
_cell.length_c   1.000
_cell.angle_alpha   90.00
_cell.angle_beta   90.00
_cell.angle_gamma   90.00
#
_symmetry.space_group_name_H-M   'P 1'
#
loop_
_entity.id
_entity.type
_entity.pdbx_description
1 polymer ?
#
loop_
_entity_poly.entity_id
_entity_poly.type
_entity_poly.pdbx_seq_one_letter_code
_entity_poly.pdbx_strand_id
1 'polypeptide(L)'
;MDSNLNTLGENINQLETRFDTLREEVISKLNQCSDCIKSAKQLYHQATEMTTVLENKLVNASNEEKEWKDIKAKLATTSIQGKVILDVGGDKYATSVETLTREKNTFFTALFSKQWQLERDPDDKSIFIDRNGKIFTYILEYLRSNTVPPNVMKDTTLLSSLFIEAEYFRLHALIDILTDMYFPDGTLLQKEHKKKLNEFYGKTNQQWELIYKASRDGFDVNAFHSRCNNKGPTMTIIQSNNNYLFGGYTAIPWTSNVTYVNDTTAFLFTLTNPHEIPPTKYLINPGNIGNAVQHHSGYGPTFGSGHDIYLANGSNSNNSSYTNFPHGYLDTTGKGNNTFTGALNFTTSDIEVYKLA
;
A
#
# COMPACT_ATOMS: atom_id res chain seq x y z
N MET A 1 41.13 -25.03 -77.24
CA MET A 1 41.37 -26.03 -76.17
C MET A 1 41.97 -25.33 -74.94
N ASP A 2 42.98 -24.46 -75.14
CA ASP A 2 43.67 -23.74 -74.05
C ASP A 2 42.80 -22.77 -73.22
N SER A 3 41.86 -22.05 -73.85
CA SER A 3 40.96 -21.14 -73.11
C SER A 3 40.04 -21.87 -72.12
N ASN A 4 39.55 -23.07 -72.45
CA ASN A 4 38.68 -23.84 -71.56
C ASN A 4 39.46 -24.48 -70.40
N LEU A 5 40.73 -24.82 -70.63
CA LEU A 5 41.63 -25.34 -69.59
C LEU A 5 41.99 -24.26 -68.56
N ASN A 6 42.25 -23.03 -69.01
CA ASN A 6 42.49 -21.90 -68.10
C ASN A 6 41.27 -21.57 -67.24
N THR A 7 40.08 -21.48 -67.83
CA THR A 7 38.83 -21.24 -67.07
C THR A 7 38.52 -22.37 -66.09
N LEU A 8 38.84 -23.62 -66.44
CA LEU A 8 38.69 -24.75 -65.51
C LEU A 8 39.66 -24.64 -64.33
N GLY A 9 40.93 -24.25 -64.58
CA GLY A 9 41.92 -24.00 -63.52
C GLY A 9 41.52 -22.86 -62.58
N GLU A 10 40.99 -21.76 -63.11
CA GLU A 10 40.47 -20.65 -62.30
C GLU A 10 39.29 -21.07 -61.42
N ASN A 11 38.35 -21.85 -61.96
CA ASN A 11 37.21 -22.37 -61.20
C ASN A 11 37.64 -23.34 -60.08
N ILE A 12 38.64 -24.18 -60.33
CA ILE A 12 39.21 -25.07 -59.31
C ILE A 12 39.86 -24.26 -58.19
N ASN A 13 40.70 -23.27 -58.52
CA ASN A 13 41.33 -22.41 -57.51
C ASN A 13 40.30 -21.62 -56.68
N GLN A 14 39.20 -21.14 -57.31
CA GLN A 14 38.11 -20.48 -56.59
C GLN A 14 37.38 -21.45 -55.63
N LEU A 15 37.16 -22.70 -56.06
CA LEU A 15 36.54 -23.72 -55.22
C LEU A 15 37.44 -24.11 -54.04
N GLU A 16 38.75 -24.26 -54.27
CA GLU A 16 39.73 -24.52 -53.21
C GLU A 16 39.75 -23.39 -52.18
N THR A 17 39.83 -22.13 -52.64
CA THR A 17 39.80 -20.95 -51.76
C THR A 17 38.53 -20.89 -50.92
N ARG A 18 37.38 -21.20 -51.54
CA ARG A 18 36.07 -21.21 -50.86
C ARG A 18 35.97 -22.38 -49.87
N PHE A 19 36.55 -23.52 -50.19
CA PHE A 19 36.60 -24.67 -49.28
C PHE A 19 37.46 -24.36 -48.04
N ASP A 20 38.63 -23.75 -48.24
CA ASP A 20 39.50 -23.34 -47.14
C ASP A 20 38.85 -22.27 -46.25
N THR A 21 38.16 -21.29 -46.86
CA THR A 21 37.41 -20.27 -46.11
C THR A 21 36.31 -20.92 -45.26
N LEU A 22 35.53 -21.82 -45.84
CA LEU A 22 34.46 -22.54 -45.12
C LEU A 22 35.03 -23.40 -43.99
N ARG A 23 36.19 -24.03 -44.20
CA ARG A 23 36.88 -24.83 -43.20
C ARG A 23 37.30 -23.99 -42.00
N GLU A 24 37.90 -22.81 -42.23
CA GLU A 24 38.29 -21.89 -41.16
C GLU A 24 37.09 -21.34 -40.40
N GLU A 25 35.98 -21.01 -41.08
CA GLU A 25 34.73 -20.60 -40.43
C GLU A 25 34.15 -21.70 -39.53
N VAL A 26 34.16 -22.96 -39.99
CA VAL A 26 33.70 -24.10 -39.20
C VAL A 26 34.59 -24.33 -37.98
N ILE A 27 35.91 -24.26 -38.12
CA ILE A 27 36.86 -24.37 -37.00
C ILE A 27 36.63 -23.26 -35.98
N SER A 28 36.46 -22.02 -36.44
CA SER A 28 36.17 -20.86 -35.58
C SER A 28 34.88 -21.06 -34.77
N LYS A 29 33.78 -21.48 -35.42
CA LYS A 29 32.51 -21.77 -34.73
C LYS A 29 32.61 -22.95 -33.77
N LEU A 30 33.36 -24.00 -34.10
CA LEU A 30 33.60 -25.14 -33.21
C LEU A 30 34.36 -24.71 -31.95
N ASN A 31 35.36 -23.84 -32.09
CA ASN A 31 36.11 -23.30 -30.95
C ASN A 31 35.21 -22.42 -30.06
N GLN A 32 34.42 -21.52 -30.65
CA GLN A 32 33.44 -20.73 -29.90
C GLN A 32 32.42 -21.61 -29.15
N CYS A 33 31.94 -22.69 -29.78
CA CYS A 33 31.03 -23.64 -29.13
C CYS A 33 31.72 -24.37 -27.96
N SER A 34 32.97 -24.79 -28.14
CA SER A 34 33.78 -25.43 -27.09
C SER A 34 33.96 -24.53 -25.87
N ASP A 35 34.25 -23.24 -26.09
CA ASP A 35 34.42 -22.27 -25.01
C ASP A 35 33.09 -21.92 -24.32
N CYS A 36 31.99 -21.89 -25.08
CA CYS A 36 30.65 -21.76 -24.51
C CYS A 36 30.30 -22.95 -23.60
N ILE A 37 30.62 -24.19 -24.01
CA ILE A 37 30.41 -25.39 -23.21
C ILE A 37 31.23 -25.36 -21.91
N LYS A 38 32.50 -24.94 -21.98
CA LYS A 38 33.35 -24.78 -20.77
C LYS A 38 32.74 -23.77 -19.81
N SER A 39 32.32 -22.61 -20.31
CA SER A 39 31.69 -21.55 -19.52
C SER A 39 30.39 -22.04 -18.87
N ALA A 40 29.55 -22.76 -19.61
CA ALA A 40 28.31 -23.34 -19.09
C ALA A 40 28.57 -24.37 -17.97
N LYS A 41 29.60 -25.21 -18.12
CA LYS A 41 30.01 -26.17 -17.06
C LYS A 41 30.48 -25.45 -15.80
N GLN A 42 31.24 -24.36 -15.95
CA GLN A 42 31.72 -23.58 -14.81
C GLN A 42 30.56 -22.89 -14.07
N LEU A 43 29.61 -22.30 -14.80
CA LEU A 43 28.41 -21.71 -14.23
C LEU A 43 27.55 -22.76 -13.50
N TYR A 44 27.40 -23.95 -14.08
CA TYR A 44 26.68 -25.05 -13.43
C TYR A 44 27.33 -25.45 -12.11
N HIS A 45 28.66 -25.57 -12.08
CA HIS A 45 29.39 -25.89 -10.87
C HIS A 45 29.19 -24.82 -9.79
N GLN A 46 29.35 -23.54 -10.14
CA GLN A 46 29.10 -22.42 -9.22
C GLN A 46 27.66 -22.42 -8.68
N ALA A 47 26.66 -22.70 -9.53
CA ALA A 47 25.27 -22.80 -9.12
C ALA A 47 25.04 -23.95 -8.12
N THR A 48 25.70 -25.11 -8.32
CA THR A 48 25.59 -26.25 -7.39
C THR A 48 26.25 -25.97 -6.04
N GLU A 49 27.39 -25.27 -6.01
CA GLU A 49 28.03 -24.85 -4.77
C GLU A 49 27.16 -23.83 -4.02
N MET A 50 26.60 -22.85 -4.73
CA MET A 50 25.71 -21.85 -4.15
C MET A 50 24.43 -22.48 -3.58
N THR A 51 23.87 -23.49 -4.25
CA THR A 51 22.70 -24.23 -3.77
C THR A 51 23.02 -24.94 -2.45
N THR A 52 24.16 -25.63 -2.38
CA THR A 52 24.62 -26.29 -1.15
C THR A 52 24.78 -25.30 0.02
N VAL A 53 25.31 -24.10 -0.24
CA VAL A 53 25.44 -23.04 0.79
C VAL A 53 24.08 -22.55 1.27
N LEU A 54 23.11 -22.37 0.36
CA LEU A 54 21.76 -21.94 0.70
C LEU A 54 21.02 -22.99 1.53
N GLU A 55 21.14 -24.27 1.18
CA GLU A 55 20.54 -25.38 1.95
C GLU A 55 21.09 -25.43 3.37
N ASN A 56 22.41 -25.31 3.54
CA ASN A 56 23.03 -25.27 4.87
C ASN A 56 22.56 -24.07 5.70
N LYS A 57 22.45 -22.88 5.08
CA LYS A 57 21.92 -21.69 5.76
C LYS A 57 20.46 -21.87 6.17
N LEU A 58 19.65 -22.49 5.33
CA LEU A 58 18.24 -22.76 5.61
C LEU A 58 18.08 -23.72 6.80
N VAL A 59 18.88 -24.78 6.86
CA VAL A 59 18.89 -25.73 7.99
C VAL A 59 19.30 -25.02 9.28
N ASN A 60 20.36 -24.20 9.25
CA ASN A 60 20.80 -23.45 10.43
C ASN A 60 19.73 -22.47 10.92
N ALA A 61 19.12 -21.69 10.01
CA ALA A 61 18.04 -20.78 10.36
C ALA A 61 16.82 -21.50 10.94
N SER A 62 16.48 -22.67 10.40
CA SER A 62 15.38 -23.52 10.92
C SER A 62 15.68 -24.04 12.33
N ASN A 63 16.93 -24.46 12.58
CA ASN A 63 17.38 -24.89 13.91
C ASN A 63 17.34 -23.73 14.93
N GLU A 64 17.85 -22.56 14.55
CA GLU A 64 17.77 -21.35 15.37
C GLU A 64 16.31 -20.97 15.67
N GLU A 65 15.42 -21.01 14.67
CA GLU A 65 13.99 -20.73 14.87
C GLU A 65 13.35 -21.71 15.87
N LYS A 66 13.75 -22.99 15.82
CA LYS A 66 13.26 -24.02 16.74
C LYS A 66 13.77 -23.78 18.17
N GLU A 67 15.05 -23.48 18.34
CA GLU A 67 15.62 -23.11 19.65
C GLU A 67 14.95 -21.86 20.22
N TRP A 68 14.72 -20.84 19.39
CA TRP A 68 14.01 -19.63 19.78
C TRP A 68 12.55 -19.91 20.17
N LYS A 69 11.85 -20.80 19.45
CA LYS A 69 10.49 -21.24 19.82
C LYS A 69 10.48 -21.93 21.17
N ASP A 70 11.45 -22.81 21.45
CA ASP A 70 11.57 -23.52 22.73
C ASP A 70 11.91 -22.57 23.89
N ILE A 71 12.83 -21.61 23.67
CA ILE A 71 13.15 -20.55 24.64
C ILE A 71 11.91 -19.68 24.91
N LYS A 72 11.18 -19.28 23.86
CA LYS A 72 9.95 -18.49 23.97
C LYS A 72 8.84 -19.25 24.71
N ALA A 73 8.71 -20.56 24.49
CA ALA A 73 7.77 -21.40 25.22
C ALA A 73 8.12 -21.51 26.72
N LYS A 74 9.41 -21.69 27.05
CA LYS A 74 9.90 -21.71 28.44
C LYS A 74 9.77 -20.36 29.15
N LEU A 75 9.96 -19.26 28.43
CA LEU A 75 9.74 -17.91 28.97
C LEU A 75 8.25 -17.62 29.17
N ALA A 76 7.39 -18.07 28.26
CA ALA A 76 5.94 -17.87 28.34
C ALA A 76 5.28 -18.63 29.51
N THR A 77 5.82 -19.77 29.93
CA THR A 77 5.31 -20.53 31.09
C THR A 77 5.68 -19.93 32.44
N THR A 78 6.53 -18.88 32.46
CA THR A 78 6.90 -18.18 33.70
C THR A 78 6.19 -16.83 33.79
N SER A 79 4.86 -16.85 33.74
CA SER A 79 4.02 -15.66 33.95
C SER A 79 4.29 -15.07 35.34
N ILE A 80 4.75 -13.81 35.37
CA ILE A 80 4.66 -12.97 36.57
C ILE A 80 3.17 -12.71 36.76
N GLN A 81 2.55 -13.34 37.74
CA GLN A 81 1.14 -13.12 38.07
C GLN A 81 1.00 -12.04 39.13
N GLY A 82 -0.13 -11.34 39.10
CA GLY A 82 -0.55 -10.47 40.19
C GLY A 82 -0.54 -8.97 39.88
N LYS A 83 -0.72 -8.19 40.96
CA LYS A 83 -0.91 -6.73 40.90
C LYS A 83 0.39 -6.01 40.57
N VAL A 84 0.32 -5.03 39.68
CA VAL A 84 1.40 -4.11 39.34
C VAL A 84 0.93 -2.67 39.42
N ILE A 85 1.84 -1.77 39.79
CA ILE A 85 1.65 -0.32 39.76
C ILE A 85 2.54 0.22 38.64
N LEU A 86 1.94 0.99 37.74
CA LEU A 86 2.64 1.73 36.69
C LEU A 86 2.57 3.21 37.03
N ASP A 87 3.69 3.91 36.91
CA ASP A 87 3.75 5.37 36.89
C ASP A 87 3.93 5.80 35.43
N VAL A 88 2.89 6.34 34.81
CA VAL A 88 2.91 6.71 33.39
C VAL A 88 2.95 8.22 33.27
N GLY A 89 4.15 8.78 33.15
CA GLY A 89 4.37 10.23 33.09
C GLY A 89 3.86 11.00 34.32
N GLY A 90 3.86 10.38 35.49
CA GLY A 90 3.38 10.93 36.77
C GLY A 90 1.97 10.46 37.18
N ASP A 91 1.19 9.87 36.26
CA ASP A 91 -0.12 9.30 36.58
C ASP A 91 0.02 7.83 37.02
N LYS A 92 -0.42 7.51 38.23
CA LYS A 92 -0.29 6.16 38.79
C LYS A 92 -1.49 5.26 38.47
N TYR A 93 -1.22 4.07 37.94
CA TYR A 93 -2.20 3.06 37.57
C TYR A 93 -1.93 1.74 38.29
N ALA A 94 -2.95 1.19 38.96
CA ALA A 94 -2.91 -0.17 39.47
C ALA A 94 -3.68 -1.11 38.53
N THR A 95 -3.04 -2.22 38.15
CA THR A 95 -3.67 -3.25 37.31
C THR A 95 -3.03 -4.61 37.56
N SER A 96 -3.39 -5.62 36.77
CA SER A 96 -2.79 -6.96 36.82
C SER A 96 -1.86 -7.19 35.63
N VAL A 97 -0.82 -8.01 35.81
CA VAL A 97 0.07 -8.39 34.70
C VAL A 97 -0.71 -9.11 33.60
N GLU A 98 -1.71 -9.91 33.96
CA GLU A 98 -2.60 -10.60 33.01
C GLU A 98 -3.36 -9.61 32.11
N THR A 99 -3.78 -8.47 32.65
CA THR A 99 -4.42 -7.39 31.87
C THR A 99 -3.44 -6.80 30.86
N LEU A 100 -2.22 -6.46 31.31
CA LEU A 100 -1.20 -5.84 30.46
C LEU A 100 -0.66 -6.80 29.40
N THR A 101 -0.62 -8.10 29.70
CA THR A 101 -0.09 -9.15 28.83
C THR A 101 -1.16 -9.93 28.08
N ARG A 102 -2.42 -9.46 28.10
CA ARG A 102 -3.55 -10.08 27.42
C ARG A 102 -3.27 -10.26 25.92
N GLU A 103 -2.62 -9.27 25.31
CA GLU A 103 -2.16 -9.32 23.92
C GLU A 103 -0.69 -9.72 23.84
N LYS A 104 -0.36 -10.61 22.91
CA LYS A 104 1.00 -11.11 22.67
C LYS A 104 1.79 -10.17 21.75
N ASN A 105 3.11 -10.18 21.90
CA ASN A 105 4.06 -9.40 21.09
C ASN A 105 3.82 -7.87 21.18
N THR A 106 3.47 -7.40 22.37
CA THR A 106 3.29 -5.99 22.73
C THR A 106 4.45 -5.49 23.58
N PHE A 107 4.53 -4.16 23.77
CA PHE A 107 5.44 -3.54 24.72
C PHE A 107 5.35 -4.19 26.10
N PHE A 108 4.14 -4.42 26.62
CA PHE A 108 3.96 -4.99 27.95
C PHE A 108 4.41 -6.44 28.05
N THR A 109 4.19 -7.26 27.02
CA THR A 109 4.72 -8.63 27.03
C THR A 109 6.23 -8.68 27.00
N ALA A 110 6.88 -7.70 26.36
CA ALA A 110 8.32 -7.54 26.45
C ALA A 110 8.74 -7.02 27.83
N LEU A 111 8.03 -6.04 28.39
CA LEU A 111 8.29 -5.45 29.70
C LEU A 111 8.28 -6.52 30.80
N PHE A 112 7.29 -7.40 30.80
CA PHE A 112 7.16 -8.50 31.76
C PHE A 112 7.83 -9.80 31.31
N SER A 113 8.57 -9.79 30.20
CA SER A 113 9.47 -10.89 29.90
C SER A 113 10.65 -10.79 30.89
N LYS A 114 11.12 -11.92 31.43
CA LYS A 114 12.25 -11.97 32.38
C LYS A 114 13.60 -11.49 31.79
N GLN A 115 13.59 -10.84 30.63
CA GLN A 115 14.77 -10.31 29.94
C GLN A 115 15.21 -8.95 30.48
N TRP A 116 14.35 -8.23 31.21
CA TRP A 116 14.66 -6.90 31.74
C TRP A 116 14.78 -6.96 33.27
N GLN A 117 15.90 -6.48 33.81
CA GLN A 117 15.95 -6.07 35.23
C GLN A 117 15.15 -4.77 35.33
N LEU A 118 13.84 -4.89 35.52
CA LEU A 118 12.95 -3.74 35.68
C LEU A 118 13.32 -2.97 36.94
N GLU A 119 13.88 -1.78 36.77
CA GLU A 119 14.01 -0.82 37.86
C GLU A 119 12.61 -0.44 38.35
N ARG A 120 12.40 -0.56 39.66
CA ARG A 120 11.16 -0.20 40.33
C ARG A 120 11.44 0.96 41.26
N ASP A 121 10.46 1.83 41.41
CA ASP A 121 10.51 2.89 42.40
C ASP A 121 10.81 2.30 43.80
N PRO A 122 11.80 2.82 44.54
CA PRO A 122 12.19 2.29 45.83
C PRO A 122 11.05 2.30 46.86
N ASP A 123 10.16 3.29 46.80
CA ASP A 123 9.16 3.57 47.83
C ASP A 123 7.89 2.75 47.59
N ASP A 124 7.33 2.81 46.38
CA ASP A 124 6.03 2.19 46.07
C ASP A 124 6.10 1.00 45.10
N LYS A 125 7.30 0.67 44.62
CA LYS A 125 7.57 -0.43 43.69
C LYS A 125 6.89 -0.28 42.32
N SER A 126 6.47 0.92 41.95
CA SER A 126 5.92 1.20 40.62
C SER A 126 6.97 1.06 39.51
N ILE A 127 6.50 0.77 38.29
CA ILE A 127 7.33 0.77 37.07
C ILE A 127 7.05 2.06 36.32
N PHE A 128 8.08 2.86 36.10
CA PHE A 128 7.95 4.13 35.38
C PHE A 128 7.91 3.91 33.86
N ILE A 129 6.99 4.59 33.20
CA ILE A 129 6.83 4.63 31.74
C ILE A 129 6.70 6.10 31.34
N ASP A 130 7.69 6.62 30.62
CA ASP A 130 7.73 8.02 30.20
C ASP A 130 6.79 8.29 29.01
N ARG A 131 5.48 8.24 29.27
CA ARG A 131 4.40 8.42 28.28
C ARG A 131 3.23 9.23 28.85
N ASN A 132 2.25 9.55 28.01
CA ASN A 132 1.09 10.32 28.42
C ASN A 132 0.11 9.48 29.27
N GLY A 133 0.17 9.67 30.59
CA GLY A 133 -0.69 8.98 31.54
C GLY A 133 -2.19 9.17 31.29
N LYS A 134 -2.65 10.38 30.93
CA LYS A 134 -4.08 10.62 30.65
C LYS A 134 -4.61 9.78 29.49
N ILE A 135 -3.81 9.60 28.44
CA ILE A 135 -4.18 8.74 27.30
C ILE A 135 -4.07 7.26 27.68
N PHE A 136 -3.10 6.92 28.54
CA PHE A 136 -2.92 5.57 29.05
C PHE A 136 -4.16 5.01 29.76
N THR A 137 -5.01 5.87 30.35
CA THR A 137 -6.31 5.45 30.89
C THR A 137 -7.12 4.67 29.84
N TYR A 138 -7.16 5.12 28.58
CA TYR A 138 -7.89 4.46 27.50
C TYR A 138 -7.19 3.22 26.97
N ILE A 139 -5.86 3.21 26.97
CA ILE A 139 -5.07 2.00 26.68
C ILE A 139 -5.41 0.90 27.68
N LEU A 140 -5.44 1.25 28.97
CA LEU A 140 -5.74 0.31 30.04
C LEU A 140 -7.19 -0.16 30.00
N GLU A 141 -8.15 0.72 29.69
CA GLU A 141 -9.55 0.36 29.54
C GLU A 141 -9.78 -0.58 28.34
N TYR A 142 -9.09 -0.34 27.23
CA TYR A 142 -9.05 -1.26 26.11
C TYR A 142 -8.47 -2.62 26.52
N LEU A 143 -7.34 -2.65 27.22
CA LEU A 143 -6.72 -3.89 27.71
C LEU A 143 -7.58 -4.67 28.73
N ARG A 144 -8.58 -4.02 29.34
CA ARG A 144 -9.57 -4.67 30.21
C ARG A 144 -10.78 -5.20 29.43
N SER A 145 -11.35 -4.37 28.56
CA SER A 145 -12.66 -4.62 27.91
C SER A 145 -12.57 -5.21 26.50
N ASN A 146 -11.42 -5.04 25.82
CA ASN A 146 -11.22 -5.28 24.39
C ASN A 146 -12.08 -4.38 23.49
N THR A 147 -12.49 -3.22 24.00
CA THR A 147 -13.33 -2.25 23.28
C THR A 147 -12.79 -0.83 23.46
N VAL A 148 -13.05 0.04 22.50
CA VAL A 148 -12.76 1.47 22.61
C VAL A 148 -14.02 2.19 23.09
N PRO A 149 -13.95 3.05 24.13
CA PRO A 149 -15.12 3.76 24.61
C PRO A 149 -15.78 4.65 23.53
N PRO A 150 -17.12 4.69 23.41
CA PRO A 150 -17.81 5.47 22.37
C PRO A 150 -17.54 6.98 22.40
N ASN A 151 -17.24 7.54 23.58
CA ASN A 151 -16.86 8.94 23.72
C ASN A 151 -15.50 9.23 23.06
N VAL A 152 -14.57 8.27 23.10
CA VAL A 152 -13.29 8.38 22.39
C VAL A 152 -13.54 8.39 20.89
N MET A 153 -14.41 7.52 20.39
CA MET A 153 -14.73 7.42 18.95
C MET A 153 -15.27 8.70 18.32
N LYS A 154 -15.79 9.64 19.12
CA LYS A 154 -16.34 10.91 18.63
C LYS A 154 -15.36 12.09 18.71
N ASP A 155 -14.26 11.93 19.43
CA ASP A 155 -13.26 12.98 19.60
C ASP A 155 -12.02 12.68 18.76
N THR A 156 -11.90 13.38 17.64
CA THR A 156 -10.80 13.22 16.68
C THR A 156 -9.43 13.48 17.30
N THR A 157 -9.32 14.42 18.25
CA THR A 157 -8.06 14.72 18.93
C THR A 157 -7.68 13.59 19.87
N LEU A 158 -8.65 13.10 20.64
CA LEU A 158 -8.44 11.99 21.55
C LEU A 158 -8.11 10.68 20.82
N LEU A 159 -8.79 10.40 19.70
CA LEU A 159 -8.46 9.28 18.80
C LEU A 159 -7.04 9.36 18.29
N SER A 160 -6.63 10.56 17.85
CA SER A 160 -5.28 10.81 17.36
C SER A 160 -4.24 10.52 18.43
N SER A 161 -4.46 11.00 19.66
CA SER A 161 -3.56 10.73 20.78
C SER A 161 -3.56 9.26 21.20
N LEU A 162 -4.73 8.60 21.20
CA LEU A 162 -4.83 7.17 21.52
C LEU A 162 -4.09 6.30 20.50
N PHE A 163 -4.18 6.64 19.21
CA PHE A 163 -3.45 5.94 18.15
C PHE A 163 -1.94 6.00 18.37
N ILE A 164 -1.40 7.19 18.69
CA ILE A 164 0.04 7.38 18.97
C ILE A 164 0.49 6.49 20.14
N GLU A 165 -0.27 6.44 21.24
CA GLU A 165 0.06 5.57 22.37
C GLU A 165 -0.10 4.08 22.01
N ALA A 166 -1.12 3.71 21.22
CA ALA A 166 -1.29 2.33 20.76
C ALA A 166 -0.12 1.86 19.90
N GLU A 167 0.44 2.73 19.05
CA GLU A 167 1.66 2.47 18.28
C GLU A 167 2.89 2.31 19.18
N TYR A 168 3.05 3.19 20.18
CA TYR A 168 4.15 3.08 21.14
C TYR A 168 4.09 1.75 21.90
N PHE A 169 2.91 1.39 22.43
CA PHE A 169 2.72 0.14 23.17
C PHE A 169 2.60 -1.11 22.28
N ARG A 170 2.66 -0.95 20.95
CA ARG A 170 2.57 -2.03 19.96
C ARG A 170 1.28 -2.86 20.10
N LEU A 171 0.15 -2.21 20.35
CA LEU A 171 -1.17 -2.85 20.49
C LEU A 171 -1.82 -3.03 19.12
N HIS A 172 -1.37 -4.06 18.39
CA HIS A 172 -1.77 -4.30 16.99
C HIS A 172 -3.28 -4.37 16.79
N ALA A 173 -4.02 -5.07 17.67
CA ALA A 173 -5.47 -5.19 17.55
C ALA A 173 -6.19 -3.86 17.82
N LEU A 174 -5.69 -3.04 18.75
CA LEU A 174 -6.22 -1.69 18.94
C LEU A 174 -5.94 -0.81 17.71
N ILE A 175 -4.74 -0.88 17.15
CA ILE A 175 -4.38 -0.16 15.92
C ILE A 175 -5.30 -0.58 14.77
N ASP A 176 -5.65 -1.86 14.67
CA ASP A 176 -6.62 -2.37 13.68
C ASP A 176 -7.98 -1.70 13.85
N ILE A 177 -8.54 -1.75 15.06
CA ILE A 177 -9.82 -1.12 15.40
C ILE A 177 -9.79 0.38 15.06
N LEU A 178 -8.71 1.07 15.44
CA LEU A 178 -8.60 2.51 15.23
C LEU A 178 -8.45 2.87 13.75
N THR A 179 -7.71 2.07 12.99
CA THR A 179 -7.54 2.27 11.54
C THR A 179 -8.86 2.04 10.79
N ASP A 180 -9.68 1.10 11.26
CA ASP A 180 -10.95 0.83 10.60
C ASP A 180 -11.92 2.00 10.65
N MET A 181 -11.77 2.87 11.64
CA MET A 181 -12.58 4.08 11.78
C MET A 181 -12.20 5.19 10.81
N TYR A 182 -11.01 5.17 10.18
CA TYR A 182 -10.59 6.24 9.25
C TYR A 182 -11.58 6.48 8.11
N PHE A 183 -12.15 5.39 7.59
CA PHE A 183 -13.15 5.38 6.52
C PHE A 183 -14.29 4.43 6.95
N PRO A 184 -15.21 4.89 7.81
CA PRO A 184 -16.29 4.07 8.34
C PRO A 184 -17.38 3.84 7.28
N ASP A 185 -18.18 2.79 7.46
CA ASP A 185 -19.33 2.41 6.63
C ASP A 185 -19.02 2.04 5.16
N GLY A 186 -17.77 2.20 4.75
CA GLY A 186 -17.24 1.78 3.46
C GLY A 186 -17.00 0.29 3.34
N THR A 187 -16.96 -0.21 2.11
CA THR A 187 -16.62 -1.62 1.81
C THR A 187 -15.47 -1.75 0.81
N LEU A 188 -15.01 -0.67 0.18
CA LEU A 188 -13.97 -0.74 -0.85
C LEU A 188 -12.55 -0.80 -0.29
N LEU A 189 -12.33 -0.29 0.93
CA LEU A 189 -10.99 -0.07 1.47
C LEU A 189 -10.59 -1.13 2.50
N GLN A 190 -9.46 -1.79 2.23
CA GLN A 190 -8.74 -2.57 3.23
C GLN A 190 -7.91 -1.65 4.15
N LYS A 191 -7.47 -2.18 5.28
CA LYS A 191 -6.69 -1.43 6.29
C LYS A 191 -5.50 -0.68 5.70
N GLU A 192 -4.72 -1.32 4.83
CA GLU A 192 -3.55 -0.68 4.22
C GLU A 192 -3.93 0.43 3.22
N HIS A 193 -5.07 0.30 2.54
CA HIS A 193 -5.60 1.38 1.71
C HIS A 193 -5.97 2.61 2.55
N LYS A 194 -6.67 2.40 3.68
CA LYS A 194 -7.08 3.48 4.60
C LYS A 194 -5.88 4.29 5.10
N LYS A 195 -4.83 3.60 5.55
CA LYS A 195 -3.56 4.26 5.96
C LYS A 195 -2.95 5.04 4.80
N LYS A 196 -2.88 4.43 3.62
CA LYS A 196 -2.21 5.04 2.47
C LYS A 196 -2.91 6.29 1.97
N LEU A 197 -4.24 6.32 1.99
CA LEU A 197 -5.02 7.52 1.67
C LEU A 197 -4.78 8.64 2.67
N ASN A 198 -4.66 8.32 3.96
CA ASN A 198 -4.31 9.31 5.00
C ASN A 198 -2.87 9.81 4.87
N GLU A 199 -1.92 8.96 4.49
CA GLU A 199 -0.57 9.39 4.10
C GLU A 199 -0.61 10.36 2.90
N PHE A 200 -1.39 10.03 1.86
CA PHE A 200 -1.54 10.91 0.70
C PHE A 200 -2.19 12.24 1.05
N TYR A 201 -3.18 12.25 1.94
CA TYR A 201 -3.78 13.47 2.45
C TYR A 201 -2.79 14.32 3.27
N GLY A 202 -1.80 13.68 3.91
CA GLY A 202 -0.78 14.35 4.74
C GLY A 202 -1.08 14.33 6.25
N LYS A 203 -2.10 13.57 6.67
CA LYS A 203 -2.45 13.37 8.09
C LYS A 203 -2.86 11.92 8.32
N THR A 204 -1.98 11.17 8.98
CA THR A 204 -2.03 9.70 9.11
C THR A 204 -3.26 9.16 9.85
N ASN A 205 -3.88 9.98 10.69
CA ASN A 205 -5.03 9.63 11.54
C ASN A 205 -6.32 10.40 11.19
N GLN A 206 -6.40 10.94 9.97
CA GLN A 206 -7.57 11.67 9.52
C GLN A 206 -8.80 10.74 9.46
N GLN A 207 -9.91 11.23 10.01
CA GLN A 207 -11.21 10.58 9.95
C GLN A 207 -12.01 11.15 8.78
N TRP A 208 -12.80 10.29 8.16
CA TRP A 208 -13.63 10.64 7.03
C TRP A 208 -15.06 10.18 7.26
N GLU A 209 -16.04 10.86 6.66
CA GLU A 209 -17.45 10.52 6.75
C GLU A 209 -17.95 10.09 5.37
N LEU A 210 -18.47 8.87 5.25
CA LEU A 210 -19.05 8.37 3.99
C LEU A 210 -20.36 9.11 3.68
N ILE A 211 -20.34 9.94 2.64
CA ILE A 211 -21.50 10.75 2.25
C ILE A 211 -22.25 10.20 1.04
N TYR A 212 -21.59 9.40 0.20
CA TYR A 212 -22.18 8.77 -0.98
C TYR A 212 -21.57 7.39 -1.19
N LYS A 213 -22.43 6.42 -1.48
CA LYS A 213 -22.05 5.08 -1.90
C LYS A 213 -22.97 4.65 -3.03
N ALA A 214 -22.45 4.45 -4.23
CA ALA A 214 -23.28 4.24 -5.41
C ALA A 214 -24.17 2.99 -5.30
N SER A 215 -23.67 1.90 -4.72
CA SER A 215 -24.47 0.70 -4.43
C SER A 215 -25.61 0.91 -3.43
N ARG A 216 -25.53 1.94 -2.58
CA ARG A 216 -26.58 2.31 -1.61
C ARG A 216 -27.52 3.39 -2.15
N ASP A 217 -26.95 4.42 -2.78
CA ASP A 217 -27.62 5.67 -3.12
C ASP A 217 -28.07 5.74 -4.58
N GLY A 218 -27.55 4.87 -5.45
CA GLY A 218 -27.76 4.89 -6.90
C GLY A 218 -26.50 5.33 -7.65
N PHE A 219 -26.32 4.82 -8.87
CA PHE A 219 -25.18 5.12 -9.77
C PHE A 219 -25.45 6.31 -10.70
N ASP A 220 -26.61 6.95 -10.60
CA ASP A 220 -26.94 8.10 -11.44
C ASP A 220 -26.33 9.40 -10.89
N VAL A 221 -26.19 10.39 -11.77
CA VAL A 221 -25.57 11.68 -11.43
C VAL A 221 -26.37 12.49 -10.42
N ASN A 222 -27.69 12.29 -10.36
CA ASN A 222 -28.53 13.00 -9.37
C ASN A 222 -28.27 12.44 -7.97
N ALA A 223 -28.07 11.12 -7.84
CA ALA A 223 -27.67 10.49 -6.58
C ALA A 223 -26.34 11.08 -6.07
N PHE A 224 -25.31 11.15 -6.93
CA PHE A 224 -24.03 11.77 -6.57
C PHE A 224 -24.21 13.23 -6.14
N HIS A 225 -24.83 14.08 -6.97
CA HIS A 225 -24.97 15.51 -6.66
C HIS A 225 -25.84 15.77 -5.44
N SER A 226 -26.92 15.01 -5.23
CA SER A 226 -27.78 15.16 -4.04
C SER A 226 -27.04 14.81 -2.74
N ARG A 227 -26.07 13.89 -2.82
CA ARG A 227 -25.27 13.45 -1.67
C ARG A 227 -24.00 14.27 -1.46
N CYS A 228 -23.38 14.79 -2.52
CA CYS A 228 -22.04 15.39 -2.46
C CYS A 228 -22.00 16.91 -2.66
N ASN A 229 -23.01 17.53 -3.26
CA ASN A 229 -22.98 18.98 -3.48
C ASN A 229 -22.91 19.75 -2.16
N ASN A 230 -22.11 20.81 -2.15
CA ASN A 230 -21.82 21.66 -1.00
C ASN A 230 -21.17 20.94 0.19
N LYS A 231 -20.61 19.73 -0.04
CA LYS A 231 -19.81 18.99 0.93
C LYS A 231 -18.37 18.92 0.45
N GLY A 232 -17.43 19.16 1.34
CA GLY A 232 -16.00 19.05 1.05
C GLY A 232 -15.13 19.55 2.20
N PRO A 233 -13.81 19.28 2.19
CA PRO A 233 -13.05 18.49 1.22
C PRO A 233 -13.55 17.04 1.04
N THR A 234 -13.32 16.44 -0.12
CA THR A 234 -13.76 15.05 -0.40
C THR A 234 -12.65 14.16 -0.93
N MET A 235 -12.72 12.88 -0.55
CA MET A 235 -11.93 11.77 -1.08
C MET A 235 -12.89 10.83 -1.83
N THR A 236 -12.72 10.70 -3.14
CA THR A 236 -13.52 9.80 -3.99
C THR A 236 -12.75 8.52 -4.26
N ILE A 237 -13.35 7.37 -3.93
CA ILE A 237 -12.84 6.03 -4.21
C ILE A 237 -13.72 5.39 -5.27
N ILE A 238 -13.11 4.89 -6.34
CA ILE A 238 -13.77 4.21 -7.45
C ILE A 238 -13.24 2.79 -7.51
N GLN A 239 -14.14 1.82 -7.60
CA GLN A 239 -13.81 0.45 -7.96
C GLN A 239 -14.29 0.18 -9.38
N SER A 240 -13.36 -0.15 -10.26
CA SER A 240 -13.70 -0.65 -11.60
C SER A 240 -14.26 -2.08 -11.54
N ASN A 241 -14.97 -2.51 -12.58
CA ASN A 241 -15.43 -3.89 -12.72
C ASN A 241 -14.30 -4.95 -12.71
N ASN A 242 -13.07 -4.54 -13.02
CA ASN A 242 -11.86 -5.36 -12.92
C ASN A 242 -11.20 -5.28 -11.53
N ASN A 243 -11.91 -4.76 -10.53
CA ASN A 243 -11.50 -4.63 -9.12
C ASN A 243 -10.32 -3.70 -8.85
N TYR A 244 -9.89 -2.88 -9.81
CA TYR A 244 -8.90 -1.84 -9.56
C TYR A 244 -9.51 -0.66 -8.79
N LEU A 245 -8.78 -0.22 -7.77
CA LEU A 245 -9.16 0.85 -6.85
C LEU A 245 -8.32 2.09 -7.12
N PHE A 246 -8.98 3.20 -7.40
CA PHE A 246 -8.36 4.47 -7.70
C PHE A 246 -9.32 5.62 -7.41
N GLY A 247 -8.88 6.86 -7.60
CA GLY A 247 -9.77 8.00 -7.48
C GLY A 247 -9.03 9.31 -7.32
N GLY A 248 -9.67 10.25 -6.62
CA GLY A 248 -9.14 11.59 -6.47
C GLY A 248 -9.63 12.29 -5.21
N TYR A 249 -8.84 13.24 -4.76
CA TYR A 249 -9.14 14.16 -3.68
C TYR A 249 -9.33 15.57 -4.24
N THR A 250 -10.26 16.31 -3.66
CA THR A 250 -10.37 17.76 -3.84
C THR A 250 -10.73 18.45 -2.53
N ALA A 251 -10.11 19.60 -2.28
CA ALA A 251 -10.47 20.49 -1.17
C ALA A 251 -11.75 21.28 -1.44
N ILE A 252 -12.21 21.33 -2.70
CA ILE A 252 -13.33 22.16 -3.11
C ILE A 252 -14.64 21.38 -2.98
N PRO A 253 -15.67 21.96 -2.33
CA PRO A 253 -16.99 21.34 -2.31
C PRO A 253 -17.58 21.22 -3.71
N TRP A 254 -18.11 20.03 -4.03
CA TRP A 254 -18.77 19.80 -5.31
C TRP A 254 -19.97 20.72 -5.50
N THR A 255 -20.21 21.12 -6.74
CA THR A 255 -21.43 21.83 -7.16
C THR A 255 -21.94 21.20 -8.46
N SER A 256 -22.99 21.78 -9.05
CA SER A 256 -23.58 21.32 -10.32
C SER A 256 -23.92 22.48 -11.27
N ASN A 257 -23.30 23.64 -11.07
CA ASN A 257 -23.63 24.89 -11.77
C ASN A 257 -22.45 25.52 -12.52
N VAL A 258 -21.29 24.87 -12.50
CA VAL A 258 -20.06 25.31 -13.18
C VAL A 258 -19.41 24.11 -13.84
N THR A 259 -18.51 24.36 -14.79
CA THR A 259 -17.74 23.30 -15.46
C THR A 259 -16.47 23.02 -14.68
N TYR A 260 -15.37 23.70 -15.00
CA TYR A 260 -14.09 23.50 -14.35
C TYR A 260 -13.92 24.38 -13.11
N VAL A 261 -13.31 23.82 -12.08
CA VAL A 261 -13.06 24.49 -10.81
C VAL A 261 -11.60 24.36 -10.39
N ASN A 262 -11.09 25.44 -9.82
CA ASN A 262 -9.72 25.55 -9.37
C ASN A 262 -9.49 24.81 -8.05
N ASP A 263 -8.49 23.94 -8.01
CA ASP A 263 -7.96 23.36 -6.78
C ASP A 263 -6.45 23.10 -6.90
N THR A 264 -5.65 23.81 -6.10
CA THR A 264 -4.19 23.64 -6.06
C THR A 264 -3.74 22.45 -5.21
N THR A 265 -4.64 21.87 -4.43
CA THR A 265 -4.38 20.76 -3.52
C THR A 265 -4.93 19.43 -4.03
N ALA A 266 -5.68 19.45 -5.14
CA ALA A 266 -6.23 18.25 -5.74
C ALA A 266 -5.13 17.26 -6.15
N PHE A 267 -5.45 15.99 -6.00
CA PHE A 267 -4.58 14.91 -6.44
C PHE A 267 -5.41 13.70 -6.87
N LEU A 268 -4.87 12.94 -7.81
CA LEU A 268 -5.37 11.60 -8.14
C LEU A 268 -4.55 10.56 -7.41
N PHE A 269 -5.07 9.34 -7.33
CA PHE A 269 -4.31 8.21 -6.83
C PHE A 269 -4.77 6.89 -7.44
N THR A 270 -3.88 5.91 -7.41
CA THR A 270 -4.19 4.48 -7.53
C THR A 270 -3.84 3.78 -6.23
N LEU A 271 -4.68 2.83 -5.82
CA LEU A 271 -4.44 1.91 -4.71
C LEU A 271 -4.09 0.52 -5.24
N THR A 272 -4.79 0.09 -6.30
CA THR A 272 -4.48 -1.11 -7.07
C THR A 272 -4.60 -0.77 -8.56
N ASN A 273 -3.82 -1.44 -9.40
CA ASN A 273 -3.79 -1.21 -10.84
C ASN A 273 -3.29 -2.45 -11.61
N PRO A 274 -3.50 -2.52 -12.95
CA PRO A 274 -3.13 -3.68 -13.76
C PRO A 274 -1.62 -3.95 -13.87
N HIS A 275 -0.80 -3.01 -13.42
CA HIS A 275 0.65 -3.09 -13.53
C HIS A 275 1.33 -3.41 -12.21
N GLU A 276 0.54 -3.70 -11.15
CA GLU A 276 1.02 -3.99 -9.80
C GLU A 276 1.93 -2.88 -9.25
N ILE A 277 1.77 -1.64 -9.76
CA ILE A 277 2.50 -0.49 -9.24
C ILE A 277 1.99 -0.24 -7.82
N PRO A 278 2.87 -0.02 -6.82
CA PRO A 278 2.45 0.31 -5.48
C PRO A 278 1.50 1.53 -5.47
N PRO A 279 0.67 1.69 -4.42
CA PRO A 279 -0.22 2.84 -4.33
C PRO A 279 0.51 4.15 -4.62
N THR A 280 0.00 4.92 -5.59
CA THR A 280 0.69 6.09 -6.14
C THR A 280 -0.22 7.31 -6.11
N LYS A 281 0.34 8.46 -5.73
CA LYS A 281 -0.32 9.78 -5.74
C LYS A 281 0.16 10.59 -6.94
N TYR A 282 -0.76 11.22 -7.65
CA TYR A 282 -0.49 12.09 -8.80
C TYR A 282 -0.95 13.51 -8.48
N LEU A 283 -0.02 14.46 -8.47
CA LEU A 283 -0.31 15.85 -8.14
C LEU A 283 -0.90 16.59 -9.34
N ILE A 284 -1.76 17.57 -9.07
CA ILE A 284 -2.25 18.48 -10.10
C ILE A 284 -1.07 19.17 -10.80
N ASN A 285 -1.12 19.24 -12.13
CA ASN A 285 -0.13 19.99 -12.88
C ASN A 285 -0.31 21.49 -12.58
N PRO A 286 0.73 22.24 -12.14
CA PRO A 286 0.61 23.67 -11.84
C PRO A 286 0.02 24.50 -12.99
N GLY A 287 0.24 24.10 -14.24
CA GLY A 287 -0.35 24.76 -15.42
C GLY A 287 -1.85 24.51 -15.62
N ASN A 288 -2.45 23.56 -14.90
CA ASN A 288 -3.84 23.12 -15.05
C ASN A 288 -4.69 23.29 -13.78
N ILE A 289 -4.19 23.98 -12.74
CA ILE A 289 -4.90 24.11 -11.46
C ILE A 289 -6.31 24.67 -11.58
N GLY A 290 -6.57 25.54 -12.57
CA GLY A 290 -7.91 26.12 -12.84
C GLY A 290 -8.95 25.10 -13.32
N ASN A 291 -8.48 23.94 -13.77
CA ASN A 291 -9.29 22.85 -14.34
C ASN A 291 -9.08 21.55 -13.55
N ALA A 292 -8.83 21.65 -12.24
CA ALA A 292 -8.48 20.51 -11.40
C ALA A 292 -9.63 19.51 -11.25
N VAL A 293 -10.87 20.01 -11.14
CA VAL A 293 -12.09 19.20 -11.04
C VAL A 293 -13.21 19.77 -11.91
N GLN A 294 -14.14 18.91 -12.33
CA GLN A 294 -15.27 19.29 -13.18
C GLN A 294 -16.61 19.03 -12.47
N HIS A 295 -17.41 20.07 -12.29
CA HIS A 295 -18.68 20.11 -11.56
C HIS A 295 -19.91 20.13 -12.50
N HIS A 296 -19.77 19.65 -13.73
CA HIS A 296 -20.86 19.66 -14.69
C HIS A 296 -22.03 18.79 -14.19
N SER A 297 -23.26 19.31 -14.20
CA SER A 297 -24.44 18.65 -13.62
C SER A 297 -24.79 17.28 -14.22
N GLY A 298 -24.34 17.03 -15.45
CA GLY A 298 -24.54 15.75 -16.13
C GLY A 298 -23.48 14.69 -15.84
N TYR A 299 -22.48 14.99 -15.00
CA TYR A 299 -21.33 14.12 -14.75
C TYR A 299 -21.28 13.64 -13.29
N GLY A 300 -20.73 12.45 -13.07
CA GLY A 300 -20.30 12.02 -11.74
C GLY A 300 -18.99 12.71 -11.32
N PRO A 301 -18.33 12.20 -10.27
CA PRO A 301 -17.02 12.71 -9.85
C PRO A 301 -16.03 12.73 -11.04
N THR A 302 -15.52 13.90 -11.37
CA THR A 302 -14.68 14.11 -12.55
C THR A 302 -13.50 15.01 -12.22
N PHE A 303 -12.30 14.60 -12.62
CA PHE A 303 -11.04 15.25 -12.28
C PHE A 303 -10.21 15.55 -13.53
N GLY A 304 -9.60 16.74 -13.55
CA GLY A 304 -8.54 17.13 -14.47
C GLY A 304 -9.01 17.76 -15.78
N SER A 305 -8.14 18.55 -16.40
CA SER A 305 -8.41 19.17 -17.70
C SER A 305 -8.52 18.09 -18.77
N GLY A 306 -9.65 18.03 -19.48
CA GLY A 306 -9.87 16.95 -20.47
C GLY A 306 -10.18 15.59 -19.85
N HIS A 307 -10.51 15.56 -18.56
CA HIS A 307 -10.98 14.42 -17.77
C HIS A 307 -9.97 13.28 -17.60
N ASP A 308 -8.91 13.52 -16.83
CA ASP A 308 -8.01 12.46 -16.37
C ASP A 308 -8.76 11.28 -15.73
N ILE A 309 -9.86 11.57 -15.01
CA ILE A 309 -10.89 10.60 -14.61
C ILE A 309 -12.26 11.21 -14.89
N TYR A 310 -13.11 10.49 -15.63
CA TYR A 310 -14.52 10.83 -15.89
C TYR A 310 -15.45 9.68 -15.51
N LEU A 311 -16.48 9.98 -14.72
CA LEU A 311 -17.54 9.04 -14.36
C LEU A 311 -18.86 9.43 -15.05
N ALA A 312 -19.35 8.53 -15.89
CA ALA A 312 -20.61 8.69 -16.59
C ALA A 312 -21.83 8.40 -15.69
N ASN A 313 -22.98 8.93 -16.08
CA ASN A 313 -24.27 8.56 -15.49
C ASN A 313 -24.54 7.06 -15.62
N GLY A 314 -24.86 6.37 -14.52
CA GLY A 314 -25.15 4.93 -14.55
C GLY A 314 -23.91 4.08 -14.87
N SER A 315 -22.74 4.47 -14.35
CA SER A 315 -21.43 3.89 -14.67
C SER A 315 -21.29 2.38 -14.39
N ASN A 316 -22.25 1.77 -13.68
CA ASN A 316 -22.33 0.32 -13.46
C ASN A 316 -22.94 -0.46 -14.63
N SER A 317 -23.68 0.19 -15.53
CA SER A 317 -24.42 -0.48 -16.62
C SER A 317 -24.04 -0.01 -18.02
N ASN A 318 -23.07 0.90 -18.15
CA ASN A 318 -22.55 1.36 -19.43
C ASN A 318 -21.05 1.64 -19.37
N ASN A 319 -20.38 1.51 -20.52
CA ASN A 319 -18.92 1.69 -20.64
C ASN A 319 -18.53 3.11 -21.07
N SER A 320 -19.28 4.13 -20.62
CA SER A 320 -19.05 5.52 -21.02
C SER A 320 -18.11 6.28 -20.07
N SER A 321 -17.79 5.74 -18.89
CA SER A 321 -16.71 6.28 -18.05
C SER A 321 -15.35 6.04 -18.72
N TYR A 322 -14.39 6.94 -18.51
CA TYR A 322 -13.06 6.82 -19.09
C TYR A 322 -11.99 7.55 -18.29
N THR A 323 -10.72 7.22 -18.57
CA THR A 323 -9.55 7.96 -18.08
C THR A 323 -8.79 8.56 -19.25
N ASN A 324 -8.58 9.87 -19.24
CA ASN A 324 -7.78 10.57 -20.24
C ASN A 324 -6.47 11.14 -19.62
N PHE A 325 -5.97 10.48 -18.58
CA PHE A 325 -4.74 10.88 -17.90
C PHE A 325 -3.52 10.69 -18.83
N PRO A 326 -2.52 11.59 -18.84
CA PRO A 326 -2.24 12.65 -17.86
C PRO A 326 -2.36 14.08 -18.42
N HIS A 327 -3.57 14.60 -18.58
CA HIS A 327 -3.78 15.96 -19.10
C HIS A 327 -3.72 17.02 -17.99
N GLY A 328 -4.49 16.83 -16.93
CA GLY A 328 -4.58 17.74 -15.78
C GLY A 328 -3.60 17.41 -14.66
N TYR A 329 -3.20 16.16 -14.51
CA TYR A 329 -2.35 15.68 -13.42
C TYR A 329 -1.02 15.12 -13.93
N LEU A 330 0.02 15.12 -13.09
CA LEU A 330 1.37 14.70 -13.46
C LEU A 330 1.52 13.17 -13.38
N ASP A 331 1.93 12.54 -14.49
CA ASP A 331 2.28 11.11 -14.53
C ASP A 331 3.69 10.86 -14.03
N THR A 332 3.79 10.20 -12.88
CA THR A 332 5.05 9.75 -12.27
C THR A 332 5.41 8.31 -12.62
N THR A 333 4.54 7.60 -13.35
CA THR A 333 4.68 6.18 -13.69
C THR A 333 5.03 5.93 -15.16
N GLY A 334 4.78 6.91 -16.04
CA GLY A 334 4.97 6.80 -17.49
C GLY A 334 3.97 5.85 -18.17
N LYS A 335 2.88 5.51 -17.49
CA LYS A 335 1.83 4.60 -18.01
C LYS A 335 0.64 5.33 -18.61
N GLY A 336 0.50 6.64 -18.35
CA GLY A 336 -0.65 7.43 -18.78
C GLY A 336 -1.97 6.78 -18.34
N ASN A 337 -2.97 6.85 -19.20
CA ASN A 337 -4.32 6.33 -18.96
C ASN A 337 -4.36 4.85 -18.53
N ASN A 338 -3.39 4.04 -18.97
CA ASN A 338 -3.33 2.61 -18.64
C ASN A 338 -3.04 2.36 -17.15
N THR A 339 -2.58 3.36 -16.40
CA THR A 339 -2.26 3.21 -14.96
C THR A 339 -3.48 2.90 -14.09
N PHE A 340 -4.70 3.23 -14.51
CA PHE A 340 -5.91 3.05 -13.68
C PHE A 340 -6.56 1.69 -13.90
N THR A 341 -6.99 1.41 -15.13
CA THR A 341 -7.78 0.22 -15.47
C THR A 341 -7.15 -0.61 -16.60
N GLY A 342 -6.09 -0.11 -17.24
CA GLY A 342 -5.46 -0.73 -18.40
C GLY A 342 -6.24 -0.56 -19.72
N ALA A 343 -7.34 0.21 -19.68
CA ALA A 343 -8.16 0.52 -20.84
C ALA A 343 -8.64 1.97 -20.78
N LEU A 344 -8.99 2.55 -21.94
CA LEU A 344 -9.51 3.91 -22.01
C LEU A 344 -10.85 4.04 -21.27
N ASN A 345 -11.79 3.15 -21.58
CA ASN A 345 -13.13 3.13 -21.00
C ASN A 345 -13.25 2.04 -19.93
N PHE A 346 -14.13 2.26 -18.96
CA PHE A 346 -14.41 1.29 -17.91
C PHE A 346 -15.85 1.38 -17.42
N THR A 347 -16.27 0.33 -16.71
CA THR A 347 -17.48 0.31 -15.88
C THR A 347 -17.10 0.21 -14.41
N THR A 348 -17.98 0.64 -13.50
CA THR A 348 -17.73 0.62 -12.06
C THR A 348 -18.53 -0.46 -11.35
N SER A 349 -17.90 -1.16 -10.39
CA SER A 349 -18.62 -2.01 -9.44
C SER A 349 -19.19 -1.22 -8.26
N ASP A 350 -18.50 -0.19 -7.78
CA ASP A 350 -19.00 0.75 -6.78
C ASP A 350 -18.18 2.06 -6.78
N ILE A 351 -18.75 3.09 -6.14
CA ILE A 351 -18.11 4.39 -5.91
C ILE A 351 -18.44 4.83 -4.49
N GLU A 352 -17.43 5.20 -3.72
CA GLU A 352 -17.59 5.74 -2.37
C GLU A 352 -16.97 7.14 -2.31
N VAL A 353 -17.72 8.13 -1.84
CA VAL A 353 -17.20 9.49 -1.61
C VAL A 353 -17.30 9.79 -0.13
N TYR A 354 -16.17 10.20 0.43
CA TYR A 354 -16.06 10.58 1.82
C TYR A 354 -15.76 12.07 1.91
N LYS A 355 -16.38 12.78 2.86
CA LYS A 355 -15.96 14.13 3.22
C LYS A 355 -15.04 14.10 4.44
N LEU A 356 -14.26 15.15 4.62
CA LEU A 356 -13.52 15.37 5.85
C LEU A 356 -14.49 15.46 7.06
N ALA A 357 -14.20 14.71 8.13
CA ALA A 357 -15.00 14.68 9.37
C ALA A 357 -14.46 15.64 10.44
#